data_AF-A0A3P7DJY5-F1
#
_entry.id   AF-A0A3P7DJY5-F1
#
_cell.length_a   1.000
_cell.length_b   1.000
_cell.length_c   1.000
_cell.angle_alpha   90.00
_cell.angle_beta   90.00
_cell.angle_gamma   90.00
#
_symmetry.space_group_name_H-M   'P 1'
#
loop_
_entity.id
_entity.type
_entity.pdbx_description
1 polymer ?
#
loop_
_entity_poly.entity_id
_entity_poly.type
_entity_poly.pdbx_seq_one_letter_code
_entity_poly.pdbx_strand_id
1 'polypeptide(L)'
;MERLKFHIEPDFVYVDSTEELINLHKVTNENLFPIIFRVKVTHPSDFRVNPTGGIIDAKQTLMLKIKRLENQPRSDRFDLEALPYIEELIQTDKRTTRISLQYRIEQFFSFGYVPIIYSIRYKQAEPWDAIFPALDDPDNLKISPHLSQICKETGVTSEEKEHLTLNEFIILDAAITRNKTESID
;
A
#
# COMPACT_ATOMS: atom_id res chain seq x y z
N MET A 1 -1.72 -20.28 18.45
CA MET A 1 -1.39 -18.85 18.53
C MET A 1 -2.18 -18.13 17.46
N GLU A 2 -2.91 -17.07 17.81
CA GLU A 2 -3.44 -16.15 16.80
C GLU A 2 -2.27 -15.59 15.99
N ARG A 3 -2.40 -15.57 14.66
CA ARG A 3 -1.42 -14.87 13.81
C ARG A 3 -1.50 -13.38 14.16
N LEU A 4 -0.35 -12.71 14.26
CA LEU A 4 -0.33 -11.27 14.44
C LEU A 4 -0.96 -10.61 13.21
N LYS A 5 -1.98 -9.79 13.45
CA LYS A 5 -2.79 -9.09 12.44
C LYS A 5 -2.72 -7.59 12.66
N PHE A 6 -2.26 -6.86 11.67
CA PHE A 6 -2.39 -5.42 11.61
C PHE A 6 -2.51 -5.03 10.15
N HIS A 7 -3.07 -3.85 9.88
CA HIS A 7 -3.16 -3.33 8.52
C HIS A 7 -2.81 -1.84 8.50
N ILE A 8 -2.57 -1.33 7.29
CA ILE A 8 -2.23 0.07 7.05
C ILE A 8 -3.13 0.62 5.96
N GLU A 9 -3.75 1.77 6.20
CA GLU A 9 -4.62 2.44 5.21
C GLU A 9 -4.33 3.95 5.11
N PRO A 10 -4.10 4.51 3.91
CA PRO A 10 -3.87 3.79 2.67
C PRO A 10 -2.50 3.08 2.70
N ASP A 11 -2.38 1.95 2.03
CA ASP A 11 -1.12 1.26 1.78
C ASP A 11 -0.49 1.64 0.43
N PHE A 12 -1.18 2.46 -0.36
CA PHE A 12 -0.76 2.90 -1.68
C PHE A 12 -0.99 4.40 -1.88
N VAL A 13 0.01 5.09 -2.44
CA VAL A 13 -0.04 6.52 -2.76
C VAL A 13 0.56 6.76 -4.14
N TYR A 14 -0.12 7.54 -4.98
CA TYR A 14 0.46 8.06 -6.22
C TYR A 14 1.31 9.29 -5.95
N VAL A 15 2.44 9.39 -6.64
CA VAL A 15 3.34 10.55 -6.62
C VAL A 15 3.45 11.08 -8.05
N ASP A 16 2.93 12.28 -8.27
CA ASP A 16 2.86 12.96 -9.57
C ASP A 16 3.47 14.38 -9.54
N SER A 17 3.76 14.91 -8.35
CA SER A 17 4.25 16.28 -8.16
C SER A 17 5.67 16.34 -7.59
N THR A 18 6.40 17.41 -7.93
CA THR A 18 7.68 17.74 -7.29
C THR A 18 7.52 18.42 -5.93
N GLU A 19 6.30 18.81 -5.57
CA GLU A 19 6.01 19.51 -4.33
C GLU A 19 6.09 18.60 -3.09
N GLU A 20 6.31 19.24 -1.96
CA GLU A 20 6.22 18.61 -0.65
C GLU A 20 4.80 18.06 -0.42
N LEU A 21 4.72 16.78 -0.04
CA LEU A 21 3.44 16.11 0.23
C LEU A 21 3.48 15.46 1.60
N ILE A 22 2.39 15.60 2.35
CA ILE A 22 2.18 14.90 3.63
C ILE A 22 1.04 13.91 3.45
N ASN A 23 1.34 12.63 3.66
CA ASN A 23 0.33 11.58 3.74
C ASN A 23 0.23 11.03 5.16
N LEU A 24 -1.01 10.73 5.55
CA LEU A 24 -1.33 10.09 6.81
C LEU A 24 -1.76 8.65 6.54
N HIS A 25 -1.10 7.71 7.21
CA HIS A 25 -1.36 6.29 7.11
C HIS A 25 -1.86 5.78 8.47
N LYS A 26 -3.03 5.17 8.45
CA LYS A 26 -3.69 4.57 9.60
C LYS A 26 -3.14 3.17 9.82
N VAL A 27 -2.37 2.98 10.88
CA VAL A 27 -1.87 1.66 11.30
C VAL A 27 -2.77 1.11 12.38
N THR A 28 -3.51 0.04 12.10
CA THR A 28 -4.47 -0.56 13.03
C THR A 28 -3.93 -1.88 13.57
N ASN A 29 -3.74 -1.99 14.88
CA ASN A 29 -3.44 -3.26 15.54
C ASN A 29 -4.74 -4.04 15.78
N GLU A 30 -4.93 -5.16 15.07
CA GLU A 30 -6.12 -6.00 15.23
C GLU A 30 -5.96 -7.06 16.32
N ASN A 31 -4.82 -7.13 17.00
CA ASN A 31 -4.55 -8.16 17.99
C ASN A 31 -5.18 -7.82 19.35
N LEU A 32 -5.34 -8.85 20.19
CA LEU A 32 -5.71 -8.71 21.60
C LEU A 32 -4.51 -8.36 22.50
N PHE A 33 -3.34 -8.14 21.91
CA PHE A 33 -2.09 -7.80 22.59
C PHE A 33 -1.41 -6.62 21.88
N PRO A 34 -0.58 -5.84 22.59
CA PRO A 34 0.19 -4.75 21.99
C PRO A 34 1.22 -5.29 20.99
N ILE A 35 1.52 -4.48 19.97
CA ILE A 35 2.60 -4.74 19.02
C ILE A 35 3.64 -3.65 19.10
N ILE A 36 4.91 -4.01 18.91
CA ILE A 36 6.02 -3.06 18.73
C ILE A 36 6.39 -3.04 17.26
N PHE A 37 6.61 -1.85 16.71
CA PHE A 37 6.92 -1.69 15.29
C PHE A 37 8.09 -0.74 15.07
N ARG A 38 8.70 -0.87 13.89
CA ARG A 38 9.64 0.10 13.31
C ARG A 38 9.36 0.26 11.83
N VAL A 39 9.69 1.43 11.29
CA VAL A 39 9.53 1.76 9.88
C VAL A 39 10.90 1.79 9.22
N LYS A 40 11.05 1.05 8.12
CA LYS A 40 12.19 1.14 7.21
C LYS A 40 11.77 1.83 5.93
N VAL A 41 12.65 2.66 5.40
CA VAL A 41 12.42 3.44 4.17
C VAL A 41 13.56 3.18 3.21
N THR A 42 13.25 2.95 1.93
CA THR A 42 14.28 2.71 0.91
C THR A 42 15.15 3.95 0.66
N HIS A 43 14.57 5.15 0.60
CA HIS A 43 15.29 6.41 0.37
C HIS A 43 15.06 7.41 1.51
N PRO A 44 15.69 7.24 2.68
CA PRO A 44 15.46 8.10 3.85
C PRO A 44 15.86 9.57 3.65
N SER A 45 16.65 9.89 2.63
CA SER A 45 16.98 11.27 2.25
C SER A 45 15.74 12.06 1.84
N ASP A 46 14.79 11.40 1.16
CA ASP A 46 13.70 12.04 0.41
C ASP A 46 12.41 12.14 1.25
N PHE A 47 12.42 11.53 2.44
CA PHE A 47 11.25 11.46 3.31
C PHE A 47 11.58 11.81 4.76
N ARG A 48 10.55 12.25 5.48
CA ARG A 48 10.53 12.35 6.94
C ARG A 48 9.34 11.53 7.44
N VAL A 49 9.63 10.52 8.23
CA VAL A 49 8.63 9.59 8.79
C VAL A 49 8.46 9.88 10.28
N ASN A 50 7.22 10.01 10.74
CA ASN A 50 6.90 10.19 12.14
C ASN A 50 5.60 9.45 12.51
N PRO A 51 5.60 8.51 13.48
CA PRO A 51 6.78 8.00 14.20
C PRO A 51 7.61 7.04 13.33
N THR A 52 8.90 6.90 13.63
CA THR A 52 9.78 5.89 13.01
C THR A 52 9.64 4.50 13.65
N GLY A 53 8.98 4.43 14.80
CA GLY A 53 8.69 3.21 15.51
C GLY A 53 7.94 3.52 16.81
N GLY A 54 7.39 2.48 17.44
CA GLY A 54 6.62 2.65 18.65
C GLY A 54 5.90 1.39 19.07
N ILE A 55 5.02 1.54 20.06
CA ILE A 55 4.14 0.47 20.54
C ILE A 55 2.70 0.89 20.18
N ILE A 56 1.92 -0.03 19.63
CA ILE A 56 0.50 0.14 19.37
C ILE A 56 -0.23 -0.84 20.28
N ASP A 57 -1.02 -0.31 21.21
CA ASP A 57 -1.79 -1.13 22.14
C ASP A 57 -2.82 -2.00 21.41
N ALA A 58 -3.32 -3.02 22.11
CA ALA A 58 -4.33 -3.94 21.58
C ALA A 58 -5.55 -3.18 21.05
N LYS A 59 -6.02 -3.55 19.85
CA LYS A 59 -7.18 -2.93 19.19
C LYS A 59 -7.07 -1.41 18.98
N GLN A 60 -5.88 -0.82 19.11
CA GLN A 60 -5.64 0.59 18.90
C GLN A 60 -5.14 0.90 17.50
N THR A 61 -5.26 2.17 17.14
CA THR A 61 -4.79 2.72 15.88
C THR A 61 -3.72 3.77 16.15
N LEU A 62 -2.69 3.79 15.31
CA LEU A 62 -1.66 4.82 15.29
C LEU A 62 -1.64 5.54 13.93
N MET A 63 -1.51 6.87 13.97
CA MET A 63 -1.30 7.69 12.78
C MET A 63 0.18 7.76 12.44
N LEU A 64 0.55 7.20 11.30
CA LEU A 64 1.86 7.32 10.71
C LEU A 64 1.86 8.46 9.68
N LYS A 65 2.63 9.51 9.95
CA LYS A 65 2.83 10.63 9.05
C LYS A 65 4.08 10.40 8.20
N ILE A 66 3.90 10.33 6.88
CA ILE A 66 5.00 10.29 5.91
C ILE A 66 4.98 11.61 5.16
N LYS A 67 6.04 12.38 5.33
CA LYS A 67 6.28 13.63 4.63
C LYS A 67 7.31 13.39 3.54
N ARG A 68 6.92 13.55 2.27
CA ARG A 68 7.81 13.56 1.12
C ARG A 68 8.38 14.97 0.96
N LEU A 69 9.69 15.07 0.78
CA LEU A 69 10.39 16.34 0.55
C LEU A 69 10.33 16.75 -0.94
N GLU A 70 10.58 18.03 -1.21
CA GLU A 70 10.68 18.57 -2.57
C GLU A 70 11.79 17.86 -3.35
N ASN A 71 11.40 16.98 -4.27
CA ASN A 71 12.29 16.15 -5.07
C ASN A 71 11.55 15.69 -6.35
N GLN A 72 12.24 15.04 -7.28
CA GLN A 72 11.57 14.40 -8.41
C GLN A 72 10.65 13.25 -7.94
N PRO A 73 9.48 13.04 -8.58
CA PRO A 73 8.65 11.87 -8.31
C PRO A 73 9.46 10.59 -8.50
N ARG A 74 9.40 9.71 -7.50
CA ARG A 74 10.07 8.41 -7.54
C ARG A 74 9.18 7.40 -6.84
N SER A 75 9.23 6.16 -7.33
CA SER A 75 8.58 5.06 -6.65
C SER A 75 9.39 4.63 -5.43
N ASP A 76 8.71 4.47 -4.31
CA ASP A 76 9.29 4.21 -3.00
C ASP A 76 8.50 3.17 -2.22
N ARG A 77 9.18 2.53 -1.26
CA ARG A 77 8.61 1.52 -0.39
C ARG A 77 8.97 1.79 1.06
N PHE A 78 7.97 1.70 1.91
CA PHE A 78 8.10 1.79 3.36
C PHE A 78 7.68 0.45 3.94
N ASP A 79 8.55 -0.18 4.71
CA ASP A 79 8.26 -1.44 5.38
C ASP A 79 8.02 -1.18 6.86
N LEU A 80 6.78 -1.41 7.30
CA LEU A 80 6.42 -1.47 8.70
C LEU A 80 6.67 -2.89 9.19
N GLU A 81 7.73 -3.06 9.98
CA GLU A 81 8.04 -4.33 10.64
C GLU A 81 7.40 -4.33 12.03
N ALA A 82 6.64 -5.37 12.36
CA ALA A 82 5.97 -5.50 13.65
C ALA A 82 6.25 -6.85 14.34
N LEU A 83 6.34 -6.81 15.66
CA LEU A 83 6.48 -7.95 16.57
C LEU A 83 5.45 -7.85 17.70
N PRO A 84 5.03 -8.98 18.32
CA PRO A 84 4.30 -8.94 19.57
C PRO A 84 5.13 -8.21 20.64
N TYR A 85 4.49 -7.33 21.40
CA TYR A 85 5.14 -6.64 22.51
C TYR A 85 4.83 -7.33 23.84
N ILE A 86 5.88 -7.67 24.59
CA ILE A 86 5.81 -8.33 25.90
C ILE A 86 6.77 -7.61 26.85
N GLU A 87 6.26 -6.73 27.71
CA GLU A 87 7.09 -5.86 28.58
C GLU A 87 8.09 -6.68 29.43
N GLU A 88 7.71 -7.90 29.84
CA GLU A 88 8.51 -8.81 30.66
C GLU A 88 9.81 -9.29 29.98
N LEU A 89 9.90 -9.20 28.65
CA LEU A 89 11.13 -9.54 27.92
C LEU A 89 12.20 -8.46 28.03
N ILE A 90 11.85 -7.25 28.47
CA ILE A 90 12.82 -6.17 28.68
C ILE A 90 13.47 -6.40 30.03
N GLN A 91 14.71 -6.88 30.03
CA GLN A 91 15.51 -6.98 31.26
C GLN A 91 15.82 -5.58 31.79
N THR A 92 15.03 -5.09 32.75
CA THR A 92 15.37 -3.90 33.52
C THR A 92 16.32 -4.30 34.65
N ASP A 93 17.53 -3.74 34.66
CA ASP A 93 18.29 -3.67 35.91
C ASP A 93 17.44 -2.86 36.92
N LYS A 94 17.31 -3.32 38.16
CA LYS A 94 16.51 -2.66 39.21
C LYS A 94 16.93 -1.20 39.46
N ARG A 95 18.11 -0.80 38.95
CA ARG A 95 18.70 0.53 39.08
C ARG A 95 18.35 1.49 37.94
N THR A 96 17.87 1.04 36.78
CA THR A 96 17.52 1.93 35.67
C THR A 96 16.06 2.36 35.73
N THR A 97 15.82 3.60 36.13
CA THR A 97 14.48 4.10 36.46
C THR A 97 13.58 4.34 35.23
N ARG A 98 14.12 4.39 34.01
CA ARG A 98 13.30 4.49 32.79
C ARG A 98 14.08 4.09 31.55
N ILE A 99 13.63 3.04 30.87
CA ILE A 99 14.15 2.64 29.56
C ILE A 99 13.46 3.48 28.48
N SER A 100 14.21 4.04 27.53
CA SER A 100 13.65 4.83 26.43
C SER A 100 12.88 3.95 25.44
N LEU A 101 11.85 4.50 24.79
CA LEU A 101 11.11 3.78 23.75
C LEU A 101 12.04 3.28 22.62
N GLN A 102 13.00 4.12 22.23
CA GLN A 102 13.99 3.77 21.20
C GLN A 102 14.79 2.53 21.60
N TYR A 103 15.26 2.45 22.84
CA TYR A 103 15.98 1.28 23.33
C TYR A 103 15.09 0.03 23.34
N ARG A 104 13.82 0.15 23.74
CA ARG A 104 12.86 -0.97 23.70
C ARG A 104 12.72 -1.53 22.28
N ILE A 105 12.54 -0.64 21.28
CA ILE A 105 12.45 -1.03 19.88
C ILE A 105 13.72 -1.76 19.44
N GLU A 106 14.90 -1.18 19.67
CA GLU A 106 16.18 -1.80 19.31
C GLU A 106 16.37 -3.18 19.93
N GLN A 107 16.07 -3.34 21.22
CA GLN A 107 16.16 -4.62 21.92
C GLN A 107 15.23 -5.67 21.33
N PHE A 108 13.95 -5.37 21.13
CA PHE A 108 12.99 -6.33 20.58
C PHE A 108 13.38 -6.84 19.18
N PHE A 109 13.84 -5.93 18.32
CA PHE A 109 14.30 -6.29 16.99
C PHE A 109 15.72 -6.91 16.97
N SER A 110 16.39 -7.00 18.13
CA SER A 110 17.67 -7.70 18.29
C SER A 110 17.53 -9.15 18.77
N PHE A 111 16.35 -9.56 19.27
CA PHE A 111 16.11 -10.92 19.78
C PHE A 111 16.14 -12.02 18.71
N GLY A 112 16.18 -11.66 17.43
CA GLY A 112 16.19 -12.62 16.32
C GLY A 112 14.81 -13.18 15.95
N TYR A 113 13.73 -12.63 16.50
CA TYR A 113 12.37 -12.94 16.06
C TYR A 113 12.12 -12.42 14.64
N VAL A 114 11.38 -13.20 13.84
CA VAL A 114 11.00 -12.81 12.47
C VAL A 114 9.80 -11.85 12.55
N PRO A 115 9.93 -10.59 12.13
CA PRO A 115 8.81 -9.66 12.13
C PRO A 115 7.82 -9.96 11.01
N ILE A 116 6.56 -9.55 11.20
CA ILE A 116 5.61 -9.43 10.10
C ILE A 116 5.78 -8.06 9.47
N ILE A 117 5.75 -8.02 8.15
CA ILE A 117 6.02 -6.82 7.37
C ILE A 117 4.77 -6.44 6.61
N TYR A 118 4.33 -5.19 6.79
CA TYR A 118 3.36 -4.55 5.90
C TYR A 118 4.02 -3.39 5.17
N SER A 119 3.83 -3.35 3.86
CA SER A 119 4.49 -2.37 3.01
C SER A 119 3.52 -1.29 2.57
N ILE A 120 3.94 -0.03 2.67
CA ILE A 120 3.30 1.11 2.01
C ILE A 120 4.07 1.38 0.72
N ARG A 121 3.37 1.53 -0.39
CA ARG A 121 3.94 1.77 -1.72
C ARG A 121 3.61 3.17 -2.19
N TYR A 122 4.65 3.91 -2.55
CA TYR A 122 4.53 5.15 -3.27
C TYR A 122 4.88 4.83 -4.71
N LYS A 123 3.93 4.96 -5.63
CA LYS A 123 4.20 4.71 -7.06
C LYS A 123 4.25 6.06 -7.76
N GLN A 124 5.31 6.27 -8.53
CA GLN A 124 5.32 7.35 -9.50
C GLN A 124 4.20 7.10 -10.51
N ALA A 125 3.39 8.13 -10.77
CA ALA A 125 2.44 8.07 -11.87
C ALA A 125 3.22 7.89 -13.17
N GLU A 126 2.88 6.88 -13.97
CA GLU A 126 3.43 6.76 -15.31
C GLU A 126 2.96 7.98 -16.12
N PRO A 127 3.86 8.66 -16.87
CA PRO A 127 3.44 9.74 -17.74
C PRO A 127 2.35 9.25 -18.68
N TRP A 128 1.27 10.01 -18.83
CA TRP A 128 0.20 9.67 -19.78
C TRP A 128 0.73 9.37 -21.18
N ASP A 129 1.78 10.07 -21.60
CA ASP A 129 2.48 9.88 -22.88
C ASP A 129 3.07 8.46 -23.06
N ALA A 130 3.37 7.75 -21.96
CA ALA A 130 3.83 6.36 -21.99
C ALA A 130 2.68 5.35 -21.90
N ILE A 131 1.56 5.74 -21.28
CA ILE A 131 0.39 4.88 -21.09
C ILE A 131 -0.34 4.65 -22.41
N PHE A 132 -0.59 5.70 -23.21
CA PHE A 132 -1.36 5.56 -24.45
C PHE A 132 -0.70 4.62 -25.47
N PRO A 133 0.62 4.73 -25.76
CA PRO A 133 1.28 3.76 -26.64
C PRO A 133 1.26 2.33 -26.10
N ALA A 134 1.32 2.15 -24.78
CA ALA A 134 1.21 0.83 -24.17
C ALA A 134 -0.23 0.27 -24.28
N LEU A 135 -1.26 1.10 -24.16
CA LEU A 135 -2.65 0.69 -24.36
C LEU A 135 -2.99 0.39 -25.83
N ASP A 136 -2.22 0.95 -26.77
CA ASP A 136 -2.26 0.59 -28.18
C ASP A 136 -1.52 -0.73 -28.49
N ASP A 137 -0.79 -1.32 -27.54
CA ASP A 137 -0.18 -2.65 -27.69
C ASP A 137 -1.29 -3.73 -27.69
N PRO A 138 -1.45 -4.51 -28.78
CA PRO A 138 -2.42 -5.60 -28.86
C PRO A 138 -2.30 -6.63 -27.73
N ASP A 139 -1.14 -6.74 -27.08
CA ASP A 139 -0.92 -7.68 -25.97
C ASP A 139 -1.58 -7.23 -24.65
N ASN A 140 -1.82 -5.94 -24.45
CA ASN A 140 -2.31 -5.40 -23.17
C ASN A 140 -3.84 -5.46 -23.02
N LEU A 141 -4.58 -5.47 -24.13
CA LEU A 141 -6.04 -5.53 -24.15
C LEU A 141 -6.58 -6.83 -24.77
N LYS A 142 -5.86 -7.94 -24.59
CA LYS A 142 -6.31 -9.25 -25.03
C LYS A 142 -7.62 -9.66 -24.36
N ILE A 143 -8.53 -10.21 -25.16
CA ILE A 143 -9.81 -10.70 -24.69
C ILE A 143 -9.97 -12.18 -25.02
N SER A 144 -10.75 -12.88 -24.21
CA SER A 144 -11.10 -14.27 -24.50
C SER A 144 -12.00 -14.35 -25.74
N PRO A 145 -12.02 -15.48 -26.46
CA PRO A 145 -12.95 -15.69 -27.57
C PRO A 145 -14.42 -15.47 -27.16
N HIS A 146 -14.77 -15.83 -25.93
CA HIS A 146 -16.11 -15.62 -25.40
C HIS A 146 -16.46 -14.13 -25.24
N LEU A 147 -15.55 -13.34 -24.67
CA LEU A 147 -15.75 -11.89 -24.54
C LEU A 147 -15.75 -11.21 -25.92
N SER A 148 -14.95 -11.70 -26.86
CA SER A 148 -14.93 -11.23 -28.24
C SER A 148 -16.29 -11.37 -28.93
N GLN A 149 -16.93 -12.53 -28.77
CA GLN A 149 -18.29 -12.77 -29.28
C GLN A 149 -19.30 -11.80 -28.64
N ILE A 150 -19.25 -11.62 -27.32
CA ILE A 150 -20.14 -10.68 -26.61
C ILE A 150 -19.93 -9.25 -27.11
N CYS A 151 -18.69 -8.80 -27.30
CA CYS A 151 -18.38 -7.47 -27.79
C CYS A 151 -18.97 -7.22 -29.19
N LYS A 152 -18.92 -8.24 -30.07
CA LYS A 152 -19.53 -8.16 -31.40
C LYS A 152 -21.06 -8.14 -31.34
N GLU A 153 -21.66 -9.01 -30.54
CA GLU A 153 -23.13 -9.09 -30.38
C GLU A 153 -23.71 -7.80 -29.77
N THR A 154 -22.96 -7.15 -28.88
CA THR A 154 -23.36 -5.88 -28.24
C THR A 154 -23.00 -4.63 -29.05
N GLY A 155 -22.32 -4.79 -30.20
CA GLY A 155 -21.90 -3.69 -31.06
C GLY A 155 -20.73 -2.86 -30.52
N VAL A 156 -20.01 -3.36 -29.49
CA VAL A 156 -18.74 -2.77 -29.02
C VAL A 156 -17.67 -2.90 -30.10
N THR A 157 -17.64 -4.05 -30.79
CA THR A 157 -16.76 -4.29 -31.94
C THR A 157 -17.58 -4.65 -33.19
N SER A 158 -17.05 -4.36 -34.38
CA SER A 158 -17.68 -4.74 -35.66
C SER A 158 -17.41 -6.19 -36.05
N GLU A 159 -16.38 -6.80 -35.48
CA GLU A 159 -15.92 -8.15 -35.75
C GLU A 159 -15.35 -8.81 -34.49
N GLU A 160 -15.17 -10.13 -34.54
CA GLU A 160 -14.46 -10.86 -33.49
C GLU A 160 -12.96 -10.55 -33.59
N LYS A 161 -12.37 -10.13 -32.48
CA LYS A 161 -10.95 -9.79 -32.35
C LYS A 161 -10.33 -10.45 -31.13
N GLU A 162 -9.02 -10.65 -31.16
CA GLU A 162 -8.26 -11.20 -30.03
C GLU A 162 -7.90 -10.13 -29.00
N HIS A 163 -8.04 -8.85 -29.35
CA HIS A 163 -7.76 -7.70 -28.49
C HIS A 163 -8.72 -6.56 -28.80
N LEU A 164 -8.90 -5.67 -27.82
CA LEU A 164 -9.64 -4.42 -27.97
C LEU A 164 -8.66 -3.26 -28.19
N THR A 165 -9.08 -2.29 -28.98
CA THR A 165 -8.49 -0.94 -28.94
C THR A 165 -8.88 -0.25 -27.64
N LEU A 166 -8.14 0.80 -27.26
CA LEU A 166 -8.49 1.62 -26.09
C LEU A 166 -9.93 2.17 -26.17
N ASN A 167 -10.37 2.62 -27.34
CA ASN A 167 -11.73 3.13 -27.52
C ASN A 167 -12.78 2.03 -27.30
N GLU A 168 -12.57 0.83 -27.84
CA GLU A 168 -13.48 -0.31 -27.64
C GLU A 168 -13.51 -0.74 -26.17
N PHE A 169 -12.36 -0.70 -25.47
CA PHE A 169 -12.29 -0.96 -24.03
C PHE A 169 -13.09 0.06 -23.20
N ILE A 170 -12.97 1.36 -23.52
CA ILE A 170 -13.74 2.43 -22.84
C ILE A 170 -15.25 2.24 -23.04
N ILE A 171 -15.68 1.86 -24.25
CA ILE A 171 -17.09 1.60 -24.54
C ILE A 171 -17.60 0.40 -23.72
N LEU A 172 -16.81 -0.68 -23.64
CA LEU A 172 -17.15 -1.86 -22.85
C LEU A 172 -17.28 -1.54 -21.35
N ASP A 173 -16.31 -0.79 -20.78
CA ASP A 173 -16.35 -0.39 -19.36
C ASP A 173 -17.56 0.48 -19.04
N ALA A 174 -17.91 1.42 -19.93
CA ALA A 174 -19.10 2.24 -19.78
C ALA A 174 -20.40 1.41 -19.84
N ALA A 175 -20.48 0.41 -20.73
CA ALA A 175 -21.62 -0.50 -20.82
C ALA A 175 -21.78 -1.35 -19.56
N ILE A 176 -20.68 -1.89 -19.01
CA ILE A 176 -20.69 -2.67 -17.76
C ILE A 176 -21.12 -1.81 -16.57
N THR A 177 -20.62 -0.57 -16.49
CA THR A 177 -20.93 0.34 -15.39
C THR A 177 -22.40 0.77 -15.40
N ARG A 178 -22.99 0.98 -16.58
CA ARG A 178 -24.44 1.25 -16.72
C ARG A 178 -25.28 0.08 -16.23
N ASN A 179 -24.97 -1.16 -16.65
CA ASN A 179 -25.71 -2.35 -16.21
C ASN A 179 -25.65 -2.59 -14.69
N LYS A 180 -24.52 -2.26 -14.04
CA LYS A 180 -24.42 -2.31 -12.57
C LYS A 180 -25.28 -1.27 -11.87
N THR A 181 -25.52 -0.12 -12.51
CA THR A 181 -26.33 0.95 -11.92
C THR A 181 -27.82 0.62 -12.04
N GLU A 182 -28.26 0.05 -13.18
CA GLU A 182 -29.65 -0.35 -13.41
C GLU A 182 -30.10 -1.60 -12.64
N SER A 183 -29.16 -2.40 -12.09
CA SER A 183 -29.49 -3.59 -11.29
C SER A 183 -29.62 -3.32 -9.78
N ILE A 184 -29.42 -2.07 -9.35
CA ILE A 184 -29.59 -1.62 -7.96
C ILE A 184 -30.99 -1.03 -7.72
N ASP A 185 -31.75 -0.76 -8.78
CA ASP A 185 -33.18 -0.39 -8.73
C ASP A 185 -34.10 -1.61 -8.94
#